data_AF-A0A838WNF3-F1
#
_entry.id   AF-A0A838WNF3-F1
#
_cell.length_a   1.000
_cell.length_b   1.000
_cell.length_c   1.000
_cell.angle_alpha   90.00
_cell.angle_beta   90.00
_cell.angle_gamma   90.00
#
_symmetry.space_group_name_H-M   'P 1'
#
loop_
_entity.id
_entity.type
_entity.pdbx_description
1 polymer ?
#
loop_
_entity_poly.entity_id
_entity_poly.type
_entity_poly.pdbx_seq_one_letter_code
_entity_poly.pdbx_strand_id
1 'polypeptide(L)'
;MLKHLSEQQYLTLEILLLLIQAYRQVKLSKLASLFPQPIKYESRKRNLQRFLGINKLCVKLLWFPLIKYWIRQSLTPQQLNREQRR
;
A
#
# COMPACT_ATOMS: atom_id res chain seq x y z
N MET A 1 16.25 -0.76 -2.82
CA MET A 1 14.81 -1.02 -3.01
C MET A 1 14.27 -1.65 -1.73
N LEU A 2 13.44 -0.93 -0.97
CA LEU A 2 12.72 -1.29 0.26
C LEU A 2 13.12 -2.61 0.98
N LYS A 3 14.32 -2.66 1.58
CA LYS A 3 14.90 -3.82 2.31
C LYS A 3 14.22 -4.17 3.65
N HIS A 4 12.99 -3.70 3.90
CA HIS A 4 12.41 -3.75 5.25
C HIS A 4 11.33 -4.83 5.43
N LEU A 5 10.58 -5.19 4.39
CA LEU A 5 9.46 -6.14 4.48
C LEU A 5 9.87 -7.50 3.90
N SER A 6 9.44 -8.60 4.53
CA SER A 6 9.58 -9.93 3.93
C SER A 6 8.64 -10.09 2.72
N GLU A 7 8.89 -11.07 1.86
CA GLU A 7 8.05 -11.35 0.68
C GLU A 7 6.57 -11.52 1.05
N GLN A 8 6.28 -12.27 2.11
CA GLN A 8 4.92 -12.43 2.65
C GLN A 8 4.29 -11.11 3.10
N GLN A 9 5.09 -10.22 3.69
CA GLN A 9 4.64 -8.90 4.14
C GLN A 9 4.34 -7.99 2.94
N TYR A 10 5.10 -8.11 1.86
CA TYR A 10 4.85 -7.39 0.62
C TYR A 10 3.54 -7.84 -0.02
N LEU A 11 3.32 -9.16 -0.18
CA LEU A 11 2.08 -9.70 -0.71
C LEU A 11 0.86 -9.29 0.13
N THR A 12 1.01 -9.29 1.46
CA THR A 12 -0.04 -8.84 2.37
C THR A 12 -0.38 -7.36 2.15
N LEU A 13 0.64 -6.51 1.95
CA LEU A 13 0.49 -5.09 1.66
C LEU A 13 -0.20 -4.87 0.30
N GLU A 14 0.20 -5.61 -0.72
CA GLU A 14 -0.36 -5.53 -2.06
C GLU A 14 -1.84 -5.89 -2.07
N ILE A 15 -2.22 -7.02 -1.45
CA ILE A 15 -3.62 -7.42 -1.31
C ILE A 15 -4.41 -6.37 -0.53
N LEU A 16 -3.87 -5.82 0.56
CA LEU A 16 -4.52 -4.75 1.32
C LEU A 16 -4.74 -3.49 0.47
N LEU A 17 -3.75 -3.11 -0.34
CA LEU A 17 -3.85 -1.95 -1.23
C LEU A 17 -4.96 -2.15 -2.27
N LEU A 18 -5.02 -3.32 -2.89
CA LEU A 18 -6.06 -3.70 -3.85
C LEU A 18 -7.45 -3.69 -3.20
N LEU A 19 -7.59 -4.24 -1.99
CA LEU A 19 -8.86 -4.21 -1.24
C LEU A 19 -9.30 -2.79 -0.92
N ILE A 20 -8.38 -1.91 -0.49
CA ILE A 20 -8.69 -0.51 -0.20
C ILE A 20 -9.09 0.23 -1.48
N GLN A 21 -8.41 -0.02 -2.60
CA GLN A 21 -8.73 0.59 -3.89
C GLN A 21 -10.11 0.16 -4.41
N ALA A 22 -10.41 -1.14 -4.35
CA ALA A 22 -11.66 -1.70 -4.85
C ALA A 22 -12.87 -1.33 -3.98
N TYR A 23 -12.75 -1.40 -2.65
CA TYR A 23 -13.88 -1.23 -1.73
C TYR A 23 -13.95 0.13 -1.06
N ARG A 24 -12.93 0.99 -1.23
CA ARG A 24 -12.83 2.34 -0.64
C ARG A 24 -13.07 2.39 0.87
N GLN A 25 -12.76 1.29 1.56
CA GLN A 25 -13.02 1.13 2.98
C GLN A 25 -11.78 0.66 3.72
N VAL A 26 -11.45 1.35 4.81
CA VAL A 26 -10.25 1.09 5.63
C VAL A 26 -10.57 0.44 6.98
N LYS A 27 -11.85 0.20 7.26
CA LYS A 27 -12.28 -0.50 8.49
C LYS A 27 -11.65 -1.89 8.54
N LEU A 28 -10.88 -2.14 9.60
CA LEU A 28 -10.17 -3.40 9.82
C LEU A 28 -11.11 -4.63 9.75
N SER A 29 -12.30 -4.54 10.33
CA SER A 29 -13.30 -5.61 10.27
C SER A 29 -13.71 -5.94 8.84
N LYS A 30 -13.93 -4.90 8.01
CA LYS A 30 -14.27 -5.07 6.60
C LYS A 30 -13.08 -5.66 5.83
N LEU A 31 -11.87 -5.16 6.05
CA LEU A 31 -10.67 -5.72 5.43
C LEU A 31 -10.47 -7.20 5.81
N ALA A 32 -10.62 -7.55 7.09
CA ALA A 32 -10.53 -8.94 7.56
C ALA A 32 -11.63 -9.86 7.01
N SER A 33 -12.81 -9.32 6.68
CA SER A 33 -13.89 -10.08 6.03
C SER A 33 -13.59 -10.37 4.56
N LEU A 34 -12.89 -9.46 3.88
CA LEU A 34 -12.58 -9.54 2.45
C LEU A 34 -11.22 -10.18 2.17
N PHE A 35 -10.37 -10.34 3.19
CA PHE A 35 -9.01 -10.84 3.02
C PHE A 35 -9.03 -12.33 2.59
N PRO A 36 -8.37 -12.69 1.47
CA PRO A 36 -8.45 -14.01 0.84
C PRO A 36 -7.55 -15.03 1.53
N GLN A 37 -7.78 -15.27 2.83
CA GLN A 37 -7.05 -16.26 3.60
C GLN A 37 -8.03 -17.26 4.25
N PRO A 38 -7.88 -18.57 3.99
CA PRO A 38 -8.82 -19.60 4.47
C PRO A 38 -8.55 -19.96 5.95
N ILE A 39 -8.69 -18.98 6.84
CA ILE A 39 -8.54 -19.14 8.29
C ILE A 39 -9.72 -18.50 9.03
N LYS A 40 -9.82 -18.73 10.34
CA LYS A 40 -10.86 -18.10 11.18
C LYS A 40 -10.78 -16.57 11.07
N TYR A 41 -11.94 -15.91 10.99
CA TYR A 41 -12.04 -14.46 10.90
C TYR A 41 -11.25 -13.74 12.00
N GLU A 42 -11.38 -14.17 13.26
CA GLU A 42 -10.63 -13.57 14.37
C GLU A 42 -9.11 -13.72 14.21
N SER A 43 -8.66 -14.83 13.63
CA SER A 43 -7.25 -15.03 13.31
C SER A 43 -6.78 -14.08 12.21
N ARG A 44 -7.57 -13.92 11.13
CA ARG A 44 -7.29 -12.93 10.07
C ARG A 44 -7.20 -11.52 10.63
N LYS A 45 -8.21 -11.12 11.41
CA LYS A 45 -8.29 -9.81 12.04
C LYS A 45 -7.07 -9.56 12.94
N ARG A 46 -6.68 -10.53 13.77
CA ARG A 46 -5.51 -10.42 14.64
C ARG A 46 -4.19 -10.36 13.85
N ASN A 47 -4.07 -11.12 12.76
CA ASN A 47 -2.93 -11.04 11.86
C ASN A 47 -2.83 -9.67 11.19
N LEU A 48 -3.93 -9.15 10.64
CA LEU A 48 -3.97 -7.81 10.05
C LEU A 48 -3.65 -6.73 11.09
N GLN A 49 -4.16 -6.84 12.32
CA GLN A 49 -3.80 -5.93 13.41
C GLN A 49 -2.30 -5.94 13.69
N ARG A 50 -1.70 -7.13 13.84
CA ARG A 50 -0.27 -7.26 14.07
C ARG A 50 0.52 -6.68 12.91
N PHE A 51 0.13 -7.00 11.67
CA PHE A 51 0.78 -6.52 10.45
C PHE A 51 0.78 -4.99 10.39
N LEU A 52 -0.40 -4.37 10.53
CA LEU A 52 -0.57 -2.92 10.50
C LEU A 52 0.14 -2.20 11.66
N GLY A 53 0.36 -2.90 12.78
CA GLY A 53 1.11 -2.40 13.94
C GLY A 53 2.64 -2.51 13.81
N ILE A 54 3.19 -3.09 12.72
CA ILE A 54 4.64 -3.19 12.55
C ILE A 54 5.22 -1.80 12.28
N ASN A 55 6.23 -1.38 13.07
CA ASN A 55 6.93 -0.09 12.94
C ASN A 55 7.48 0.21 11.52
N LYS A 56 7.64 -0.83 10.69
CA LYS A 56 8.10 -0.76 9.30
C LYS A 56 7.06 -0.23 8.32
N LEU A 57 5.78 -0.25 8.68
CA LEU A 57 4.68 0.34 7.91
C LEU A 57 4.47 1.83 8.23
N CYS A 58 5.42 2.46 8.93
CA CYS A 58 5.34 3.88 9.25
C CYS A 58 5.09 4.68 7.97
N VAL A 59 4.01 5.47 7.97
CA VAL A 59 3.56 6.25 6.82
C VAL A 59 4.71 7.09 6.25
N LYS A 60 5.58 7.61 7.13
CA LYS A 60 6.75 8.40 6.73
C LYS A 60 7.80 7.60 5.93
N LEU A 61 7.97 6.31 6.20
CA LEU A 61 8.98 5.50 5.51
C LEU A 61 8.46 4.96 4.17
N LEU A 62 7.16 4.71 4.07
CA LEU A 62 6.55 4.07 2.89
C LEU A 62 6.02 5.10 1.89
N TRP A 63 5.33 6.15 2.35
CA TRP A 63 4.68 7.12 1.45
C TRP A 63 5.63 8.16 0.89
N PHE A 64 6.61 8.66 1.66
CA PHE A 64 7.55 9.66 1.14
C PHE A 64 8.33 9.18 -0.10
N PRO A 65 8.95 7.98 -0.13
CA PRO A 65 9.65 7.52 -1.33
C PRO A 65 8.71 7.25 -2.51
N LEU A 66 7.49 6.76 -2.25
CA LEU A 66 6.48 6.53 -3.31
C LEU A 66 5.97 7.84 -3.91
N ILE A 67 5.59 8.81 -3.07
CA ILE A 67 5.14 10.13 -3.52
C ILE A 67 6.30 10.85 -4.22
N LYS A 68 7.52 10.81 -3.67
CA LYS A 68 8.71 11.38 -4.33
C LYS A 68 8.98 10.74 -5.68
N TYR A 69 8.79 9.44 -5.81
CA TYR A 69 8.94 8.72 -7.07
C TYR A 69 7.84 9.13 -8.07
N TRP A 70 6.58 9.19 -7.65
CA TRP A 70 5.46 9.64 -8.49
C TRP A 70 5.62 11.09 -8.94
N ILE A 71 6.04 11.99 -8.05
CA ILE A 71 6.35 13.40 -8.38
C ILE A 71 7.48 13.47 -9.41
N ARG A 72 8.56 12.69 -9.23
CA ARG A 72 9.65 12.64 -10.22
C ARG A 72 9.21 12.10 -11.58
N GLN A 73 8.34 11.09 -11.58
CA GLN A 73 7.81 10.49 -12.81
C GLN A 73 6.83 11.41 -13.54
N SER A 74 6.00 12.15 -12.81
CA SER A 74 5.09 13.15 -13.40
C SER A 74 5.84 14.39 -13.91
N LEU A 75 6.94 14.79 -13.25
CA LEU A 75 7.79 15.90 -13.67
C LEU A 75 8.82 15.52 -14.77
N THR A 76 8.71 14.34 -15.39
CA THR A 76 9.63 13.94 -16.46
C THR A 76 9.56 14.99 -17.60
N PRO A 77 10.69 15.53 -18.12
CA PRO A 77 10.74 16.72 -18.99
C PRO A 77 10.00 16.61 -20.34
N GLN A 78 9.44 15.44 -20.64
CA GLN A 78 8.74 15.16 -21.89
C GLN A 78 7.40 15.92 -21.99
N GLN A 79 6.80 16.35 -20.87
CA GLN A 79 5.57 17.14 -20.88
C GLN A 79 5.81 18.66 -20.94
N LEU A 80 6.89 19.16 -20.32
CA LEU A 80 7.26 20.58 -20.36
C LEU A 80 7.53 21.07 -21.79
N ASN A 81 8.17 20.25 -22.63
CA ASN A 81 8.41 20.57 -24.04
C ASN A 81 7.15 20.55 -24.93
N ARG A 82 6.05 19.93 -24.49
CA ARG A 82 4.79 19.87 -25.27
C ARG A 82 3.85 21.01 -24.90
N GLU A 83 3.87 21.48 -23.66
CA GLU A 83 3.09 22.64 -23.22
C GLU A 83 3.73 23.96 -23.66
N GLN A 84 5.05 24.05 -23.75
CA GLN A 84 5.73 25.25 -24.30
C GLN A 84 5.59 25.43 -25.83
N ARG A 85 4.94 24.49 -26.53
CA ARG A 85 4.75 24.52 -28.00
C ARG A 85 3.29 24.68 -28.42
N ARG A 86 2.37 24.98 -27.50
CA ARG A 86 0.99 25.35 -27.80
C ARG A 86 0.72 26.80 -27.45
#